data_AF-A0A8K9UG23-F1
#
_entry.id   AF-A0A8K9UG23-F1
#
_cell.length_a   1.000
_cell.length_b   1.000
_cell.length_c   1.000
_cell.angle_alpha   90.00
_cell.angle_beta   90.00
_cell.angle_gamma   90.00
#
_symmetry.space_group_name_H-M   'P 1'
#
loop_
_entity.id
_entity.type
_entity.pdbx_description
1 polymer ?
#
loop_
_entity_poly.entity_id
_entity_poly.type
_entity_poly.pdbx_seq_one_letter_code
_entity_poly.pdbx_strand_id
1 'polypeptide(L)'
;MASKKDQSADVRFQKVKKDPRFWEMPEKEHKIKIDKRFQSMFHDDRFKLKYTVDKRGRPVNHTSSEDLKRFYNLSDSEGEREDGKDKEEEEKKKKKTQAKLGSVEGEDKNI
;
A
#
# COMPACT_ATOMS: atom_id res chain seq x y z
N MET A 1 36.28 -6.15 9.32
CA MET A 1 35.58 -6.15 8.02
C MET A 1 35.46 -7.59 7.54
N ALA A 2 34.26 -8.19 7.56
CA ALA A 2 34.06 -9.56 7.11
C ALA A 2 33.95 -9.60 5.58
N SER A 3 34.85 -10.33 4.92
CA SER A 3 34.80 -10.56 3.48
C SER A 3 33.54 -11.33 3.11
N LYS A 4 32.75 -10.81 2.17
CA LYS A 4 31.56 -11.48 1.65
C LYS A 4 32.00 -12.74 0.89
N LYS A 5 31.94 -13.90 1.55
CA LYS A 5 32.27 -15.19 0.94
C LYS A 5 31.26 -15.45 -0.18
N ASP A 6 31.77 -15.64 -1.40
CA ASP A 6 30.97 -15.89 -2.59
C ASP A 6 30.19 -17.20 -2.40
N GLN A 7 28.88 -17.09 -2.11
CA GLN A 7 27.99 -18.23 -1.86
C GLN A 7 27.88 -19.15 -3.09
N SER A 8 28.36 -18.69 -4.24
CA SER A 8 28.41 -19.40 -5.51
C SER A 8 29.52 -20.45 -5.60
N ALA A 9 30.55 -20.39 -4.74
CA ALA A 9 31.74 -21.23 -4.81
C ALA A 9 31.62 -22.56 -4.03
N ASP A 10 30.54 -22.77 -3.27
CA ASP A 10 30.37 -24.00 -2.50
C ASP A 10 30.00 -25.17 -3.43
N VAL A 11 30.91 -26.16 -3.51
CA VAL A 11 30.78 -27.38 -4.32
C VAL A 11 29.47 -28.11 -4.04
N ARG A 12 28.95 -28.05 -2.81
CA ARG A 12 27.70 -28.72 -2.42
C ARG A 12 26.48 -28.20 -3.16
N PHE A 13 26.45 -26.92 -3.54
CA PHE A 13 25.29 -26.27 -4.15
C PHE A 13 25.44 -25.98 -5.65
N GLN A 14 26.53 -26.45 -6.29
CA GLN A 14 26.77 -26.22 -7.72
C GLN A 14 25.65 -26.77 -8.62
N LYS A 15 25.00 -27.87 -8.19
CA LYS A 15 23.90 -28.50 -8.94
C LYS A 15 22.60 -27.71 -8.86
N VAL A 16 22.33 -27.06 -7.73
CA VAL A 16 21.07 -26.33 -7.47
C VAL A 16 20.83 -25.21 -8.49
N LYS A 17 21.89 -24.53 -8.96
CA LYS A 17 21.75 -23.45 -9.95
C LYS A 17 21.39 -23.94 -11.36
N LYS A 18 21.77 -25.16 -11.70
CA LYS A 18 21.64 -25.72 -13.06
C LYS A 18 20.46 -26.68 -13.18
N ASP A 19 19.99 -27.22 -12.06
CA ASP A 19 18.92 -28.21 -12.04
C ASP A 19 17.55 -27.51 -12.10
N PRO A 20 16.73 -27.78 -13.14
CA PRO A 20 15.43 -27.13 -13.34
C PRO A 20 14.44 -27.41 -12.20
N ARG A 21 14.67 -28.45 -11.38
CA ARG A 21 13.87 -28.71 -10.18
C ARG A 21 13.96 -27.58 -9.15
N PHE A 22 15.08 -26.86 -9.12
CA PHE A 22 15.31 -25.74 -8.20
C PHE A 22 15.12 -24.39 -8.89
N TRP A 23 14.64 -24.36 -10.12
CA TRP A 23 14.22 -23.11 -10.74
C TRP A 23 12.97 -22.61 -10.05
N GLU A 24 13.02 -21.35 -9.63
CA GLU A 24 11.84 -20.66 -9.12
C GLU A 24 10.83 -20.50 -10.26
N MET A 25 9.55 -20.60 -9.92
CA MET A 25 8.50 -20.44 -10.91
C MET A 25 8.51 -18.99 -11.43
N PRO A 26 8.34 -18.75 -12.74
CA PRO A 26 8.38 -17.40 -13.30
C PRO A 26 7.34 -16.47 -12.66
N GLU A 27 7.67 -15.20 -12.48
CA GLU A 27 6.76 -14.23 -11.85
C GLU A 27 5.40 -14.11 -12.55
N LYS A 28 5.37 -14.33 -13.88
CA LYS A 28 4.13 -14.32 -14.66
C LYS A 28 3.18 -15.45 -14.27
N GLU A 29 3.72 -16.59 -13.87
CA GLU A 29 2.96 -17.77 -13.41
C GLU A 29 2.59 -17.63 -11.92
N HIS A 30 3.38 -16.88 -11.15
CA HIS A 30 3.09 -16.57 -9.75
C HIS A 30 1.87 -15.66 -9.55
N LYS A 31 1.54 -14.81 -10.53
CA LYS A 31 0.52 -13.77 -10.38
C LYS A 31 -0.81 -14.16 -11.02
N ILE A 32 -1.89 -13.90 -10.30
CA ILE A 32 -3.27 -14.18 -10.70
C ILE A 32 -3.91 -12.90 -11.26
N LYS A 33 -4.77 -13.02 -12.28
CA LYS A 33 -5.53 -11.86 -12.79
C LYS A 33 -6.52 -11.37 -11.74
N ILE A 34 -6.59 -10.06 -11.56
CA ILE A 34 -7.55 -9.47 -10.64
C ILE A 34 -8.92 -9.29 -11.29
N ASP A 35 -9.98 -9.61 -10.53
CA ASP A 35 -11.37 -9.33 -10.90
C ASP A 35 -11.68 -7.84 -10.64
N LYS A 36 -12.56 -7.27 -11.46
CA LYS A 36 -12.96 -5.85 -11.45
C LYS A 36 -13.42 -5.37 -10.07
N ARG A 37 -14.07 -6.26 -9.31
CA ARG A 37 -14.58 -5.96 -7.95
C ARG A 37 -13.49 -5.60 -6.95
N PHE A 38 -12.25 -6.04 -7.18
CA PHE A 38 -11.15 -5.90 -6.22
C PHE A 38 -10.08 -4.91 -6.68
N GLN A 39 -10.23 -4.27 -7.84
CA GLN A 39 -9.27 -3.27 -8.34
C GLN A 39 -9.14 -2.07 -7.39
N SER A 40 -10.24 -1.67 -6.72
CA SER A 40 -10.22 -0.55 -5.77
C SER A 40 -9.34 -0.79 -4.55
N MET A 41 -9.03 -2.05 -4.19
CA MET A 41 -8.23 -2.38 -3.00
C MET A 41 -6.80 -1.80 -3.03
N PHE A 42 -6.28 -1.47 -4.21
CA PHE A 42 -4.95 -0.90 -4.36
C PHE A 42 -4.90 0.61 -4.15
N HIS A 43 -6.03 1.29 -4.38
CA HIS A 43 -6.10 2.74 -4.41
C HIS A 43 -6.83 3.32 -3.20
N ASP A 44 -7.84 2.60 -2.71
CA ASP A 44 -8.74 3.07 -1.67
C ASP A 44 -8.13 2.87 -0.27
N ASP A 45 -8.08 3.96 0.50
CA ASP A 45 -7.49 4.00 1.84
C ASP A 45 -8.20 3.08 2.83
N ARG A 46 -9.46 2.72 2.57
CA ARG A 46 -10.21 1.74 3.37
C ARG A 46 -9.52 0.37 3.43
N PHE A 47 -8.68 0.05 2.44
CA PHE A 47 -7.95 -1.21 2.34
C PHE A 47 -6.43 -1.07 2.58
N LYS A 48 -5.93 0.17 2.74
CA LYS A 48 -4.52 0.45 3.06
C LYS A 48 -4.30 0.34 4.56
N LEU A 49 -3.78 -0.81 5.00
CA LEU A 49 -3.45 -1.06 6.40
C LEU A 49 -1.94 -1.21 6.55
N LYS A 50 -1.35 -0.41 7.45
CA LYS A 50 0.07 -0.43 7.76
C LYS A 50 0.28 -1.00 9.15
N TYR A 51 0.87 -2.18 9.22
CA TYR A 51 1.33 -2.77 10.48
C TYR A 51 2.81 -2.46 10.66
N THR A 52 3.18 -1.85 11.77
CA THR A 52 4.58 -1.54 12.10
C THR A 52 5.28 -2.68 12.80
N VAL A 53 4.53 -3.62 13.38
CA VAL A 53 5.05 -4.71 14.21
C VAL A 53 4.34 -6.03 13.87
N ASP A 54 5.10 -7.10 13.67
CA ASP A 54 4.57 -8.47 13.49
C ASP A 54 4.05 -9.04 14.82
N LYS A 55 3.28 -10.14 14.78
CA LYS A 55 2.82 -10.90 15.96
C LYS A 55 3.95 -11.30 16.92
N ARG A 56 5.19 -11.32 16.43
CA ARG A 56 6.41 -11.64 17.19
C ARG A 56 7.15 -10.42 17.72
N GLY A 57 6.58 -9.22 17.61
CA GLY A 57 7.20 -7.99 18.12
C GLY A 57 8.32 -7.42 17.25
N ARG A 58 8.62 -8.02 16.08
CA ARG A 58 9.65 -7.49 15.18
C ARG A 58 9.11 -6.31 14.40
N PRO A 59 9.89 -5.21 14.25
CA PRO A 59 9.49 -4.11 13.40
C PRO A 59 9.48 -4.58 11.94
N VAL A 60 8.38 -4.30 11.24
CA VAL A 60 8.19 -4.69 9.84
C VAL A 60 7.70 -3.49 9.04
N ASN A 61 8.26 -3.32 7.85
CA ASN A 61 7.85 -2.30 6.89
C ASN A 61 7.09 -2.98 5.75
N HIS A 62 5.92 -3.54 6.04
CA HIS A 62 5.04 -4.12 5.03
C HIS A 62 3.69 -3.41 5.03
N THR A 63 3.20 -3.15 3.82
CA THR A 63 1.90 -2.53 3.60
C THR A 63 0.99 -3.50 2.87
N SER A 64 -0.31 -3.45 3.15
CA SER A 64 -1.29 -4.34 2.51
C SER A 64 -1.25 -4.25 0.98
N SER A 65 -1.05 -3.04 0.42
CA SER A 65 -0.94 -2.83 -1.02
C SER A 65 0.29 -3.50 -1.64
N GLU A 66 1.42 -3.49 -0.94
CA GLU A 66 2.66 -4.11 -1.39
C GLU A 66 2.58 -5.64 -1.38
N ASP A 67 1.92 -6.22 -0.37
CA ASP A 67 1.67 -7.66 -0.33
C ASP A 67 0.73 -8.12 -1.44
N LEU A 68 -0.36 -7.37 -1.71
CA LEU A 68 -1.30 -7.68 -2.79
C LEU A 68 -0.64 -7.62 -4.18
N LYS A 69 0.31 -6.69 -4.40
CA LYS A 69 1.07 -6.58 -5.66
C LYS A 69 1.91 -7.83 -5.99
N ARG A 70 2.26 -8.64 -4.99
CA ARG A 70 3.01 -9.89 -5.20
C ARG A 70 2.14 -10.98 -5.84
N PHE A 71 0.85 -10.98 -5.54
CA PHE A 71 -0.07 -12.06 -5.95
C PHE A 71 -0.90 -11.71 -7.18
N TYR A 72 -1.12 -10.43 -7.48
CA TYR A 72 -2.03 -10.02 -8.54
C TYR A 72 -1.32 -9.34 -9.72
N ASN A 73 -1.78 -9.66 -10.93
CA ASN A 73 -1.42 -8.95 -12.15
C ASN A 73 -2.23 -7.67 -12.23
N LEU A 74 -1.56 -6.55 -12.00
CA LEU A 74 -2.07 -5.22 -12.33
C LEU A 74 -1.85 -5.02 -13.83
N SER A 75 -2.88 -5.23 -14.64
CA SER A 75 -2.80 -4.81 -16.04
C SER A 75 -2.61 -3.31 -16.07
N ASP A 76 -1.48 -2.87 -16.63
CA ASP A 76 -0.91 -1.51 -16.65
C ASP A 76 -1.78 -0.44 -17.35
N SER A 77 -3.06 -0.71 -17.57
CA SER A 77 -3.95 0.13 -18.38
C SER A 77 -4.94 0.95 -17.55
N GLU A 78 -5.01 0.78 -16.24
CA GLU A 78 -5.81 1.66 -15.38
C GLU A 78 -5.06 2.03 -14.08
N GLY A 79 -4.60 3.29 -14.02
CA GLY A 79 -4.68 4.04 -12.77
C GLY A 79 -3.37 4.45 -12.11
N GLU A 80 -2.47 5.14 -12.83
CA GLU A 80 -1.81 6.28 -12.20
C GLU A 80 -2.87 7.37 -11.96
N ARG A 81 -3.60 7.26 -10.85
CA ARG A 81 -4.30 8.41 -10.27
C ARG A 81 -3.58 8.77 -8.98
N GLU A 82 -2.78 9.80 -9.14
CA GLU A 82 -2.09 10.64 -8.18
C GLU A 82 -2.73 10.63 -6.77
N ASP A 83 -2.05 9.94 -5.85
CA ASP A 83 -2.22 10.04 -4.40
C ASP A 83 -1.83 11.48 -4.00
N GLY A 84 -2.79 12.40 -3.93
CA GLY A 84 -2.43 13.80 -3.68
C GLY A 84 -3.53 14.86 -3.49
N LYS A 85 -4.83 14.52 -3.40
CA LYS A 85 -5.90 15.55 -3.36
C LYS A 85 -6.98 15.45 -2.29
N ASP A 86 -6.82 14.62 -1.25
CA ASP A 86 -7.86 14.53 -0.21
C ASP A 86 -7.62 15.39 1.04
N LYS A 87 -6.59 16.24 1.07
CA LYS A 87 -6.36 17.16 2.21
C LYS A 87 -6.98 18.55 2.08
N GLU A 88 -7.47 18.96 0.91
CA GLU A 88 -8.02 20.32 0.72
C GLU A 88 -9.54 20.44 0.85
N GLU A 89 -10.31 19.36 0.70
CA GLU A 89 -11.78 19.44 0.81
C GLU A 89 -12.29 19.46 2.25
N GLU A 90 -11.57 18.87 3.20
CA GLU A 90 -11.98 18.87 4.61
C GLU A 90 -11.87 20.25 5.27
N GLU A 91 -10.87 21.08 4.90
CA GLU A 91 -10.74 22.44 5.45
C GLU A 91 -11.84 23.39 4.96
N LYS A 92 -12.31 23.23 3.72
CA LYS A 92 -13.37 24.09 3.15
C LYS A 92 -14.74 23.82 3.76
N LYS A 93 -15.02 22.57 4.19
CA LYS A 93 -16.26 22.25 4.91
C LYS A 93 -16.25 22.77 6.36
N LYS A 94 -15.12 22.72 7.06
CA LYS A 94 -15.01 23.23 8.44
C LYS A 94 -15.12 24.77 8.53
N LYS A 95 -14.64 25.51 7.54
CA LYS A 95 -14.79 27.00 7.51
C LYS A 95 -16.22 27.46 7.22
N LYS A 96 -17.02 26.68 6.47
CA LYS A 96 -18.42 27.04 6.16
C LYS A 96 -19.39 26.78 7.33
N THR A 97 -19.11 25.81 8.19
CA THR A 97 -19.98 25.52 9.35
C THR A 97 -19.77 26.52 10.49
N GLN A 98 -18.55 27.03 10.71
CA GLN A 98 -18.29 28.04 11.75
C GLN A 98 -18.87 29.43 11.40
N ALA A 99 -18.91 29.82 10.13
CA ALA A 99 -19.48 31.12 9.72
C ALA A 99 -21.01 31.20 9.87
N LYS A 100 -21.71 30.06 9.89
CA LYS A 100 -23.19 30.01 10.05
C LYS A 100 -23.66 30.02 11.50
N LEU A 101 -22.80 29.72 12.48
CA LEU A 101 -23.18 29.67 13.89
C LEU A 101 -23.03 31.03 14.60
N GLY A 102 -22.26 31.97 14.03
CA GLY A 102 -21.98 33.28 14.65
C GLY A 102 -22.99 34.39 14.38
N SER A 103 -24.05 34.14 13.60
CA SER A 103 -25.01 35.18 13.19
C SER A 103 -26.39 35.11 13.87
N VAL A 104 -26.55 34.35 14.95
CA VAL A 104 -27.86 34.12 15.61
C VAL A 104 -27.90 34.62 17.08
N GLU A 105 -26.80 35.13 17.65
CA GLU A 105 -26.76 35.61 19.05
C GLU A 105 -26.57 37.13 19.17
N GLY A 106 -27.43 37.92 18.51
CA GLY A 106 -27.21 39.37 18.45
C GLY A 106 -28.44 40.27 18.32
N GLU A 107 -29.64 39.84 18.69
CA GLU A 107 -30.82 40.74 18.73
C GLU A 107 -31.71 40.38 19.91
N ASP A 108 -31.28 40.68 21.13
CA ASP A 108 -32.15 40.82 22.31
C ASP A 108 -31.38 41.62 23.38
N LYS A 109 -31.50 42.95 23.34
CA LYS A 109 -31.31 43.95 24.43
C LYS A 109 -31.14 45.36 23.85
N ASN A 110 -32.23 46.13 23.75
CA ASN A 110 -32.41 47.43 24.43
C ASN A 110 -33.60 48.23 23.87
N ILE A 111 -34.36 48.79 24.83
CA ILE A 111 -35.42 49.83 24.74
C ILE A 111 -36.82 49.33 24.36
#